data_AF-A0A9X1MI52-F1
#
_entry.id   AF-A0A9X1MI52-F1
#
_cell.length_a   1.000
_cell.length_b   1.000
_cell.length_c   1.000
_cell.angle_alpha   90.00
_cell.angle_beta   90.00
_cell.angle_gamma   90.00
#
_symmetry.space_group_name_H-M   'P 1'
#
loop_
_entity.id
_entity.type
_entity.pdbx_description
1 polymer ?
#
loop_
_entity_poly.entity_id
_entity_poly.type
_entity_poly.pdbx_seq_one_letter_code
_entity_poly.pdbx_strand_id
1 'polypeptide(L)'
;MSGPQQPEAAQPRKSPCASCPYRKNVPSGVWDKAEYAKLPAYDGEMHEQSSAAVFMCHQGDGCVCSGWLGHRDPADMLAVRLGLMRGDLDPSCADYTTDVPLFASGAEAAEHGGKQIHSPGADAVAVIDKIMRKKEVQAFHA
;
A
#
# COMPACT_ATOMS: atom_id res chain seq x y z
N MET A 1 -6.44 -34.24 16.32
CA MET A 1 -7.40 -33.21 15.90
C MET A 1 -6.60 -32.06 15.35
N SER A 2 -6.45 -31.96 14.03
CA SER A 2 -5.78 -30.81 13.42
C SER A 2 -6.73 -29.62 13.56
N GLY A 3 -6.33 -28.62 14.33
CA GLY A 3 -7.04 -27.34 14.41
C GLY A 3 -7.08 -26.65 13.05
N PRO A 4 -7.96 -25.65 12.86
CA PRO A 4 -7.98 -24.90 11.61
C PRO A 4 -6.60 -24.31 11.34
N GLN A 5 -6.07 -24.55 10.13
CA GLN A 5 -4.85 -23.93 9.64
C GLN A 5 -5.03 -22.41 9.75
N GLN A 6 -4.22 -21.75 10.59
CA GLN A 6 -4.19 -20.28 10.61
C GLN A 6 -3.76 -19.81 9.21
N PRO A 7 -4.37 -18.76 8.66
CA PRO A 7 -3.88 -18.19 7.40
C PRO A 7 -2.40 -17.81 7.56
N GLU A 8 -1.62 -18.10 6.52
CA GLU A 8 -0.20 -17.77 6.51
C GLU A 8 0.00 -16.26 6.66
N ALA A 9 0.99 -15.85 7.46
CA ALA A 9 1.25 -14.46 7.74
C ALA A 9 1.54 -13.69 6.44
N ALA A 10 1.02 -12.47 6.32
CA ALA A 10 1.10 -11.73 5.06
C ALA A 10 2.54 -11.29 4.78
N GLN A 11 3.04 -11.63 3.59
CA GLN A 11 4.35 -11.22 3.09
C GLN A 11 4.26 -9.89 2.31
N PRO A 12 5.35 -9.13 2.22
CA PRO A 12 5.39 -7.95 1.35
C PRO A 12 5.26 -8.37 -0.11
N ARG A 13 4.60 -7.54 -0.92
CA ARG A 13 4.68 -7.70 -2.38
C ARG A 13 6.15 -7.57 -2.81
N LYS A 14 6.57 -8.32 -3.83
CA LYS A 14 7.97 -8.27 -4.33
C LYS A 14 8.46 -6.86 -4.72
N SER A 15 7.55 -5.99 -5.16
CA SER A 15 7.86 -4.59 -5.47
C SER A 15 6.60 -3.73 -5.36
N PRO A 16 6.72 -2.41 -5.13
CA PRO A 16 5.59 -1.49 -5.21
C PRO A 16 4.95 -1.60 -6.60
N CYS A 17 3.65 -1.88 -6.66
CA CYS A 17 2.93 -2.02 -7.92
C CYS A 17 2.92 -0.70 -8.71
N ALA A 18 2.73 -0.77 -10.03
CA ALA A 18 2.83 0.42 -10.90
C ALA A 18 1.82 1.54 -10.57
N SER A 19 0.68 1.18 -9.95
CA SER A 19 -0.32 2.14 -9.51
C SER A 19 -0.21 2.53 -8.03
N CYS A 20 0.84 2.11 -7.31
CA CYS A 20 0.95 2.38 -5.88
C CYS A 20 0.97 3.90 -5.60
N PRO A 21 0.17 4.40 -4.64
CA PRO A 21 0.10 5.84 -4.35
C PRO A 21 1.42 6.42 -3.83
N TYR A 22 2.29 5.60 -3.22
CA TYR A 22 3.60 6.04 -2.73
C TYR A 22 4.66 6.19 -3.82
N ARG A 23 4.44 5.69 -5.05
CA ARG A 23 5.44 5.79 -6.13
C ARG A 23 5.55 7.23 -6.64
N LYS A 24 6.77 7.75 -6.74
CA LYS A 24 7.02 9.09 -7.34
C LYS A 24 6.63 9.18 -8.81
N ASN A 25 6.63 8.06 -9.53
CA ASN A 25 6.29 7.99 -10.95
C ASN A 25 4.84 7.60 -11.23
N VAL A 26 3.98 7.50 -10.21
CA VAL A 26 2.54 7.29 -10.45
C VAL A 26 1.90 8.60 -10.92
N PRO A 27 1.01 8.60 -11.92
CA PRO A 27 0.21 9.78 -12.24
C PRO A 27 -0.66 10.20 -11.06
N SER A 28 -0.95 11.50 -10.96
CA SER A 28 -1.95 12.02 -10.01
C SER A 28 -3.36 11.60 -10.41
N GLY A 29 -4.27 11.48 -9.44
CA GLY A 29 -5.69 11.17 -9.70
C GLY A 29 -5.98 9.71 -10.06
N VAL A 30 -5.09 8.77 -9.76
CA VAL A 30 -5.30 7.34 -10.04
C VAL A 30 -6.28 6.70 -9.05
N TRP A 31 -6.23 7.07 -7.78
CA TRP A 31 -7.12 6.52 -6.74
C TRP A 31 -8.16 7.54 -6.30
N ASP A 32 -9.20 7.05 -5.65
CA ASP A 32 -10.20 7.90 -5.02
C ASP A 32 -9.58 8.74 -3.89
N LYS A 33 -10.19 9.90 -3.62
CA LYS A 33 -9.78 10.82 -2.54
C LYS A 33 -9.69 10.12 -1.19
N ALA A 34 -10.60 9.18 -0.91
CA ALA A 34 -10.60 8.43 0.34
C ALA A 34 -9.36 7.55 0.51
N GLU A 35 -8.72 7.07 -0.56
CA GLU A 35 -7.47 6.30 -0.45
C GLU A 35 -6.31 7.21 -0.04
N TYR A 36 -6.20 8.39 -0.65
CA TYR A 36 -5.15 9.36 -0.32
C TYR A 36 -5.32 9.94 1.10
N ALA A 37 -6.56 10.13 1.55
CA ALA A 37 -6.84 10.67 2.88
C ALA A 37 -6.33 9.79 4.04
N LYS A 38 -6.09 8.49 3.79
CA LYS A 38 -5.59 7.55 4.82
C LYS A 38 -4.07 7.68 5.04
N LEU A 39 -3.33 8.14 4.03
CA LEU A 39 -1.86 8.04 4.02
C LEU A 39 -1.18 8.84 5.14
N PRO A 40 -1.59 10.09 5.45
CA PRO A 40 -0.93 10.89 6.48
C PRO A 40 -1.03 10.32 7.89
N ALA A 41 -1.95 9.38 8.15
CA ALA A 41 -2.12 8.77 9.47
C ALA A 41 -0.91 7.93 9.93
N TYR A 42 0.02 7.63 9.01
CA TYR A 42 1.24 6.86 9.24
C TYR A 42 2.51 7.73 9.28
N ASP A 43 2.35 9.04 9.12
CA ASP A 43 3.46 9.99 9.22
C ASP A 43 3.83 10.25 10.69
N GLY A 44 4.96 10.90 10.90
CA GLY A 44 5.48 11.24 12.23
C GLY A 44 6.21 10.10 12.92
N GLU A 45 6.56 10.33 14.18
CA GLU A 45 7.12 9.31 15.05
C GLU A 45 6.06 8.26 15.40
N MET A 46 6.51 7.06 15.78
CA MET A 46 5.60 5.93 16.02
C MET A 46 4.49 6.21 17.04
N HIS A 47 4.74 7.07 18.03
CA HIS A 47 3.76 7.46 19.04
C HIS A 47 2.76 8.52 18.56
N GLU A 48 3.05 9.18 17.43
CA GLU A 48 2.20 10.19 16.78
C GLU A 48 1.32 9.58 15.69
N GLN A 49 1.67 8.38 15.19
CA GLN A 49 0.90 7.65 14.18
C GLN A 49 -0.49 7.32 14.72
N SER A 50 -1.52 7.71 13.97
CA SER A 50 -2.93 7.59 14.37
C SER A 50 -3.62 6.36 13.81
N SER A 51 -2.91 5.54 13.02
CA SER A 51 -3.42 4.28 12.47
C SER A 51 -2.52 3.09 12.82
N ALA A 52 -3.17 1.98 13.16
CA ALA A 52 -2.55 0.66 13.34
C ALA A 52 -2.94 -0.33 12.23
N ALA A 53 -3.72 0.10 11.23
CA ALA A 53 -4.15 -0.77 10.14
C ALA A 53 -3.00 -1.05 9.18
N VAL A 54 -2.88 -2.28 8.69
CA VAL A 54 -1.92 -2.64 7.66
C VAL A 54 -2.51 -2.32 6.29
N PHE A 55 -1.73 -1.69 5.41
CA PHE A 55 -2.14 -1.56 4.02
C PHE A 55 -1.78 -2.81 3.23
N MET A 56 -2.83 -3.51 2.78
CA MET A 56 -2.72 -4.59 1.80
C MET A 56 -2.59 -4.04 0.39
N CYS A 57 -1.96 -4.79 -0.51
CA CYS A 57 -1.80 -4.36 -1.88
C CYS A 57 -3.12 -4.48 -2.65
N HIS A 58 -3.63 -3.38 -3.19
CA HIS A 58 -4.78 -3.39 -4.10
C HIS A 58 -4.58 -4.23 -5.38
N GLN A 59 -3.34 -4.57 -5.70
CA GLN A 59 -2.93 -5.24 -6.94
C GLN A 59 -2.26 -6.60 -6.69
N GLY A 60 -2.08 -6.99 -5.44
CA GLY A 60 -1.47 -8.24 -5.07
C GLY A 60 -2.40 -9.01 -4.17
N ASP A 61 -2.58 -10.29 -4.45
CA ASP A 61 -3.47 -11.12 -3.65
C ASP A 61 -2.81 -11.46 -2.32
N GLY A 62 -3.46 -11.10 -1.21
CA GLY A 62 -3.01 -11.40 0.15
C GLY A 62 -1.66 -10.80 0.61
N CYS A 63 -1.00 -9.94 -0.17
CA CYS A 63 0.31 -9.39 0.19
C CYS A 63 0.25 -7.94 0.68
N VAL A 64 1.18 -7.57 1.57
CA VAL A 64 1.33 -6.22 2.12
C VAL A 64 1.76 -5.24 1.02
N CYS A 65 1.25 -4.01 1.10
CA CYS A 65 1.57 -2.95 0.15
C CYS A 65 3.02 -2.48 0.31
N SER A 66 3.87 -2.86 -0.62
CA SER A 66 5.30 -2.56 -0.55
C SER A 66 5.69 -1.11 -0.76
N GLY A 67 4.85 -0.28 -1.38
CA GLY A 67 5.12 1.15 -1.43
C GLY A 67 4.83 1.85 -0.10
N TRP A 68 3.80 1.41 0.62
CA TRP A 68 3.58 1.84 1.99
C TRP A 68 4.65 1.26 2.92
N LEU A 69 5.06 0.02 2.73
CA LEU A 69 6.08 -0.58 3.57
C LEU A 69 7.46 0.06 3.39
N GLY A 70 7.84 0.35 2.13
CA GLY A 70 9.20 0.80 1.80
C GLY A 70 9.42 2.31 1.75
N HIS A 71 8.42 3.16 2.06
CA HIS A 71 8.63 4.62 2.03
C HIS A 71 9.50 5.13 3.19
N ARG A 72 9.64 4.32 4.25
CA ARG A 72 10.46 4.55 5.44
C ARG A 72 10.91 3.20 6.02
N ASP A 73 11.68 3.22 7.11
CA ASP A 73 12.01 2.00 7.85
C ASP A 73 10.72 1.34 8.37
N PRO A 74 10.40 0.09 7.97
CA PRO A 74 9.22 -0.62 8.47
C PRO A 74 9.16 -0.72 9.99
N ALA A 75 10.30 -0.78 10.67
CA ALA A 75 10.38 -0.85 12.13
C ALA A 75 9.91 0.44 12.82
N ASP A 76 9.80 1.57 12.11
CA ASP A 76 9.25 2.82 12.63
C ASP A 76 7.71 2.89 12.57
N MET A 77 7.07 1.91 11.91
CA MET A 77 5.62 1.91 11.74
C MET A 77 4.92 1.12 12.83
N LEU A 78 4.01 1.77 13.55
CA LEU A 78 3.21 1.17 14.62
C LEU A 78 2.41 -0.04 14.11
N ALA A 79 1.78 0.11 12.94
CA ALA A 79 1.01 -0.97 12.30
C ALA A 79 1.86 -2.21 11.99
N VAL A 80 3.11 -2.04 11.55
CA VAL A 80 4.02 -3.15 11.26
C VAL A 80 4.37 -3.89 12.54
N ARG A 81 4.75 -3.16 13.60
CA ARG A 81 5.08 -3.79 14.89
C ARG A 81 3.91 -4.58 15.47
N LEU A 82 2.71 -4.01 15.45
CA LEU A 82 1.52 -4.69 15.96
C LEU A 82 1.16 -5.91 15.10
N GLY A 83 1.28 -5.81 13.78
CA GLY A 83 1.05 -6.93 12.86
C GLY A 83 2.02 -8.09 13.09
N LEU A 84 3.31 -7.80 13.29
CA LEU A 84 4.32 -8.80 13.64
C LEU A 84 4.05 -9.44 15.01
N MET A 85 3.71 -8.64 16.03
CA MET A 85 3.36 -9.15 17.37
C MET A 85 2.14 -10.05 17.37
N ARG A 86 1.17 -9.81 16.49
CA ARG A 86 -0.05 -10.62 16.35
C ARG A 86 0.16 -11.87 15.49
N GLY A 87 1.25 -11.96 14.76
CA GLY A 87 1.49 -13.00 13.76
C GLY A 87 0.72 -12.79 12.46
N ASP A 88 0.14 -11.61 12.24
CA ASP A 88 -0.58 -11.25 11.02
C ASP A 88 0.39 -10.96 9.85
N LEU A 89 1.62 -10.52 10.18
CA LEU A 89 2.67 -10.19 9.23
C LEU A 89 3.85 -11.14 9.32
N ASP A 90 4.38 -11.51 8.17
CA ASP A 90 5.63 -12.26 8.06
C ASP A 90 6.82 -11.35 8.45
N PRO A 91 7.87 -11.88 9.12
CA PRO A 91 9.06 -11.11 9.49
C PRO A 91 9.74 -10.38 8.33
N SER A 92 9.63 -10.89 7.10
CA SER A 92 10.14 -10.21 5.90
C SER A 92 9.53 -8.82 5.67
N CYS A 93 8.41 -8.49 6.32
CA CYS A 93 7.87 -7.14 6.31
C CYS A 93 8.76 -6.13 7.05
N ALA A 94 9.43 -6.55 8.12
CA ALA A 94 10.30 -5.68 8.93
C ALA A 94 11.57 -5.28 8.16
N ASP A 95 12.08 -6.21 7.35
CA ASP A 95 13.34 -6.05 6.61
C ASP A 95 13.13 -5.53 5.17
N TYR A 96 11.89 -5.18 4.82
CA TYR A 96 11.55 -4.84 3.45
C TYR A 96 12.22 -3.53 3.01
N THR A 97 12.87 -3.57 1.84
CA THR A 97 13.47 -2.41 1.17
C THR A 97 13.17 -2.44 -0.32
N THR A 98 13.33 -1.30 -1.01
CA THR A 98 13.05 -1.18 -2.44
C THR A 98 13.85 -0.06 -3.09
N ASP A 99 14.33 -0.31 -4.31
CA ASP A 99 15.00 0.71 -5.14
C ASP A 99 14.01 1.58 -5.94
N VAL A 100 12.73 1.18 -5.97
CA VAL A 100 11.68 1.99 -6.60
C VAL A 100 11.56 3.33 -5.86
N PRO A 101 11.67 4.49 -6.55
CA PRO A 101 11.55 5.79 -5.89
C PRO A 101 10.15 6.02 -5.32
N LEU A 102 10.08 6.27 -4.01
CA LEU A 102 8.85 6.56 -3.28
C LEU A 102 8.85 8.00 -2.75
N PHE A 103 7.65 8.54 -2.51
CA PHE A 103 7.46 9.73 -1.69
C PHE A 103 7.93 9.47 -0.26
N ALA A 104 8.46 10.49 0.41
CA ALA A 104 9.07 10.30 1.73
C ALA A 104 8.03 10.18 2.85
N SER A 105 6.78 10.57 2.58
CA SER A 105 5.67 10.52 3.55
C SER A 105 4.34 10.21 2.87
N GLY A 106 3.37 9.80 3.68
CA GLY A 106 1.98 9.69 3.29
C GLY A 106 1.39 11.03 2.87
N ALA A 107 1.75 12.14 3.55
CA ALA A 107 1.36 13.48 3.18
C ALA A 107 1.83 13.89 1.77
N GLU A 108 3.10 13.66 1.43
CA GLU A 108 3.61 13.93 0.08
C GLU A 108 2.89 13.10 -1.00
N ALA A 109 2.69 11.80 -0.71
CA ALA A 109 1.96 10.91 -1.61
C ALA A 109 0.50 11.34 -1.82
N ALA A 110 -0.16 11.76 -0.75
CA ALA A 110 -1.54 12.26 -0.77
C ALA A 110 -1.64 13.60 -1.51
N GLU A 111 -0.71 14.52 -1.27
CA GLU A 111 -0.67 15.81 -1.97
C GLU A 111 -0.50 15.60 -3.47
N HIS A 112 0.49 14.78 -3.89
CA HIS A 112 0.70 14.47 -5.29
C HIS A 112 -0.52 13.80 -5.92
N GLY A 113 -1.00 12.73 -5.29
CA GLY A 113 -2.14 11.96 -5.77
C GLY A 113 -3.45 12.75 -5.85
N GLY A 114 -3.62 13.73 -4.97
CA GLY A 114 -4.81 14.57 -4.87
C GLY A 114 -5.02 15.57 -6.00
N LYS A 115 -3.95 16.00 -6.68
CA LYS A 115 -3.99 17.14 -7.63
C LYS A 115 -5.00 16.99 -8.76
N GLN A 116 -5.17 15.79 -9.30
CA GLN A 116 -5.98 15.55 -10.51
C GLN A 116 -7.15 14.58 -10.31
N ILE A 117 -7.62 14.37 -9.08
CA ILE A 117 -8.72 13.43 -8.79
C ILE A 117 -9.98 13.72 -9.63
N HIS A 118 -10.38 14.99 -9.75
CA HIS A 118 -11.61 15.37 -10.47
C HIS A 118 -11.42 15.51 -11.98
N SER A 119 -10.18 15.52 -12.47
CA SER A 119 -9.83 15.68 -13.88
C SER A 119 -8.52 14.96 -14.18
N PRO A 120 -8.50 13.60 -14.12
CA PRO A 120 -7.29 12.82 -14.31
C PRO A 120 -6.74 12.99 -15.73
N GLY A 121 -5.41 13.10 -15.86
CA GLY A 121 -4.75 13.13 -17.15
C GLY A 121 -4.81 11.79 -17.89
N ALA A 122 -4.46 11.78 -19.17
CA ALA A 122 -4.49 10.58 -20.01
C ALA A 122 -3.71 9.39 -19.42
N ASP A 123 -2.55 9.66 -18.81
CA ASP A 123 -1.74 8.62 -18.17
C ASP A 123 -2.43 8.01 -16.94
N ALA A 124 -3.11 8.84 -16.13
CA ALA A 124 -3.88 8.38 -14.98
C ALA A 124 -5.07 7.53 -15.42
N VAL A 125 -5.80 7.97 -16.45
CA VAL A 125 -6.90 7.20 -17.07
C VAL A 125 -6.40 5.85 -17.57
N ALA A 126 -5.27 5.81 -18.27
CA ALA A 126 -4.69 4.56 -18.76
C ALA A 126 -4.30 3.59 -17.63
N VAL A 127 -3.86 4.11 -16.47
CA VAL A 127 -3.59 3.30 -15.28
C VAL A 127 -4.89 2.79 -14.66
N ILE A 128 -5.90 3.65 -14.51
CA ILE A 128 -7.22 3.28 -13.99
C ILE A 128 -7.84 2.16 -14.83
N ASP A 129 -7.83 2.29 -16.15
CA ASP A 129 -8.36 1.28 -17.07
C ASP A 129 -7.66 -0.08 -16.90
N LYS A 130 -6.35 -0.09 -16.68
CA LYS A 130 -5.59 -1.33 -16.44
C LYS A 130 -5.98 -1.97 -15.11
N ILE A 131 -6.19 -1.16 -14.07
CA ILE A 131 -6.64 -1.63 -12.76
C ILE A 131 -8.04 -2.27 -12.88
N MET A 132 -8.96 -1.59 -13.54
CA MET A 132 -10.35 -2.04 -13.69
C MET A 132 -10.43 -3.36 -14.46
N ARG A 133 -9.74 -3.46 -15.61
CA ARG A 133 -9.68 -4.71 -16.39
C ARG A 133 -9.17 -5.89 -15.59
N LYS A 134 -8.13 -5.67 -14.75
CA LYS A 134 -7.59 -6.75 -13.93
C LYS A 134 -8.58 -7.21 -12.86
N LYS A 135 -9.31 -6.28 -12.23
CA LYS A 135 -10.35 -6.63 -11.24
C LYS A 135 -11.49 -7.45 -11.86
N GLU A 136 -11.90 -7.10 -13.09
CA GLU A 136 -12.90 -7.87 -13.84
C GLU A 136 -12.43 -9.30 -14.11
N VAL A 137 -11.18 -9.47 -14.57
CA VAL A 137 -10.59 -10.81 -14.80
C VAL A 137 -10.51 -11.61 -13.50
N GLN A 138 -10.06 -10.99 -12.41
CA GLN A 138 -9.99 -11.66 -11.10
C GLN A 138 -11.38 -12.08 -10.60
N ALA A 139 -12.41 -11.24 -10.78
CA ALA A 139 -13.78 -11.56 -10.40
C ALA A 139 -14.39 -12.70 -11.24
N PHE A 140 -13.94 -12.91 -12.48
CA PHE A 140 -14.38 -14.02 -13.31
C PHE A 140 -13.73 -15.37 -12.92
N HIS A 141 -12.58 -15.33 -12.26
CA HIS A 141 -11.81 -16.51 -11.86
C HIS A 141 -11.95 -16.87 -10.36
N ALA A 142 -12.66 -16.06 -9.58
CA ALA A 142 -12.99 -16.30 -8.17
C ALA A 142 -14.32 -17.04 -8.04
#